data_AF-A0A2V8R8K5-F1
#
_entry.id   AF-A0A2V8R8K5-F1
#
_cell.length_a   1.000
_cell.length_b   1.000
_cell.length_c   1.000
_cell.angle_alpha   90.00
_cell.angle_beta   90.00
_cell.angle_gamma   90.00
#
_symmetry.space_group_name_H-M   'P 1'
#
loop_
_entity.id
_entity.type
_entity.pdbx_description
1 polymer ?
#
loop_
_entity_poly.entity_id
_entity_poly.type
_entity_poly.pdbx_seq_one_letter_code
_entity_poly.pdbx_strand_id
1 'polypeptide(L)'
;MSAKSESKRLWRTALLVAAVGVAVLVPLAWLAVRMYNDTIQQKVMSANEASALAALENIQAQEQSFLETEGRYATFPQLAEAGVIQAPLSGDALVSDGYRFTLKVTPKTDAQGPTYSVNADPVRGGGRDATGRRHFFISSEVSGVRYNEERPATAADKPRQNVQEY
;
A
#
# COMPACT_ATOMS: atom_id res chain seq x y z
N MET A 1 -15.11 28.30 -65.38
CA MET A 1 -15.12 28.67 -63.94
C MET A 1 -15.61 27.56 -62.99
N SER A 2 -15.97 26.36 -63.47
CA SER A 2 -16.61 25.32 -62.62
C SER A 2 -15.64 24.51 -61.72
N ALA A 3 -14.46 24.12 -62.22
CA ALA A 3 -13.55 23.22 -61.49
C ALA A 3 -12.96 23.81 -60.19
N LYS A 4 -12.84 25.14 -60.09
CA LYS A 4 -12.25 25.83 -58.92
C LYS A 4 -13.20 25.88 -57.72
N SER A 5 -14.51 25.72 -57.92
CA SER A 5 -15.52 25.76 -56.84
C SER A 5 -15.70 24.37 -56.20
N GLU A 6 -15.64 23.29 -56.98
CA GLU A 6 -15.75 21.91 -56.48
C GLU A 6 -14.55 21.50 -55.64
N SER A 7 -13.33 21.86 -56.07
CA SER A 7 -12.11 21.61 -55.29
C SER A 7 -12.15 22.26 -53.90
N LYS A 8 -12.69 23.49 -53.79
CA LYS A 8 -12.87 24.17 -52.50
C LYS A 8 -13.92 23.49 -51.61
N ARG A 9 -14.97 22.89 -52.19
CA ARG A 9 -16.00 22.17 -51.43
C ARG A 9 -15.45 20.84 -50.89
N LEU A 10 -14.69 20.12 -51.69
CA LEU A 10 -14.02 18.87 -51.30
C LEU A 10 -12.98 19.08 -50.20
N TRP A 11 -12.20 20.16 -50.27
CA TRP A 11 -11.25 20.49 -49.21
C TRP A 11 -11.94 20.87 -47.89
N ARG A 12 -13.09 21.54 -47.95
CA ARG A 12 -13.87 21.90 -46.76
C ARG A 12 -14.50 20.67 -46.09
N THR A 13 -15.03 19.72 -46.87
CA THR A 13 -15.57 18.47 -46.32
C THR A 13 -14.48 17.58 -45.74
N ALA A 14 -13.33 17.49 -46.41
CA ALA A 14 -12.17 16.76 -45.89
C ALA A 14 -11.66 17.35 -44.56
N LEU A 15 -11.53 18.68 -44.47
CA LEU A 15 -11.15 19.37 -43.24
C LEU A 15 -12.18 19.18 -42.12
N LEU A 16 -13.48 19.22 -42.44
CA LEU A 16 -14.54 18.95 -41.46
C LEU A 16 -14.47 17.53 -40.90
N VAL A 17 -14.32 16.53 -41.77
CA VAL A 17 -14.22 15.11 -41.35
C VAL A 17 -12.95 14.89 -40.51
N ALA A 18 -11.82 15.47 -40.90
CA ALA A 18 -10.59 15.40 -40.13
C ALA A 18 -10.74 16.10 -38.77
N ALA A 19 -11.38 17.28 -38.71
CA ALA A 19 -11.62 18.00 -37.47
C ALA A 19 -12.55 17.23 -36.52
N VAL A 20 -13.62 16.61 -37.04
CA VAL A 20 -14.51 15.74 -36.26
C VAL A 20 -13.75 14.51 -35.76
N GLY A 21 -12.92 13.88 -36.61
CA GLY A 21 -12.07 12.76 -36.22
C GLY A 21 -11.14 13.11 -35.07
N VAL A 22 -10.45 14.26 -35.15
CA VAL A 22 -9.58 14.74 -34.06
C VAL A 22 -10.37 15.08 -32.80
N ALA A 23 -11.55 15.70 -32.94
CA ALA A 23 -12.42 16.04 -31.82
C ALA A 23 -12.93 14.81 -31.05
N VAL A 24 -13.00 13.64 -31.68
CA VAL A 24 -13.34 12.37 -31.03
C VAL A 24 -12.10 11.65 -30.50
N LEU A 25 -11.00 11.62 -31.25
CA LEU A 25 -9.79 10.89 -30.86
C LEU A 25 -9.06 11.51 -29.66
N VAL A 26 -9.02 12.84 -29.56
CA VAL A 26 -8.36 13.55 -28.45
C VAL A 26 -8.99 13.21 -27.09
N PRO A 27 -10.32 13.32 -26.88
CA PRO A 27 -10.91 12.94 -25.60
C PRO A 27 -10.81 11.44 -25.30
N LEU A 28 -10.83 10.57 -26.32
CA LEU A 28 -10.62 9.13 -26.13
C LEU A 28 -9.18 8.81 -25.68
N ALA A 29 -8.17 9.41 -26.31
CA ALA A 29 -6.78 9.27 -25.90
C ALA A 29 -6.55 9.82 -24.49
N TRP A 30 -7.17 10.96 -24.16
CA TRP A 30 -7.11 11.53 -22.81
C TRP A 30 -7.75 10.62 -21.75
N LEU A 31 -8.91 10.02 -22.07
CA LEU A 31 -9.58 9.06 -21.18
C LEU A 31 -8.74 7.79 -20.98
N ALA A 32 -8.14 7.26 -22.05
CA ALA A 32 -7.29 6.07 -21.99
C ALA A 32 -6.06 6.29 -21.10
N VAL A 33 -5.39 7.44 -21.20
CA VAL A 33 -4.27 7.80 -20.32
C VAL A 33 -4.71 7.88 -18.86
N ARG A 34 -5.89 8.46 -18.58
CA ARG A 34 -6.44 8.55 -17.22
C ARG A 34 -6.72 7.17 -16.63
N MET A 35 -7.37 6.29 -17.39
CA MET A 35 -7.69 4.92 -16.94
C MET A 35 -6.43 4.08 -16.68
N TYR A 36 -5.40 4.24 -17.52
CA TYR A 36 -4.13 3.52 -17.36
C TYR A 36 -3.43 3.89 -16.05
N ASN A 37 -3.39 5.17 -15.70
CA ASN A 37 -2.72 5.62 -14.49
C ASN A 37 -3.42 5.07 -13.22
N ASP A 38 -4.75 5.10 -13.18
CA ASP A 38 -5.52 4.62 -12.03
C ASP A 38 -5.34 3.09 -11.81
N THR A 39 -5.21 2.30 -12.88
CA THR A 39 -4.97 0.84 -12.76
C THR A 39 -3.55 0.51 -12.30
N ILE A 40 -2.53 1.25 -12.75
CA ILE A 40 -1.16 1.06 -12.27
C ILE A 40 -1.05 1.42 -10.79
N GLN A 41 -1.67 2.52 -10.36
CA GLN A 41 -1.68 2.90 -8.95
C GLN A 41 -2.35 1.83 -8.07
N GLN A 42 -3.49 1.27 -8.49
CA GLN A 42 -4.12 0.17 -7.75
C GLN A 42 -3.21 -1.06 -7.62
N LYS A 43 -2.47 -1.41 -8.68
CA LYS A 43 -1.50 -2.52 -8.64
C LYS A 43 -0.35 -2.23 -7.67
N VAL A 44 0.24 -1.04 -7.74
CA VAL A 44 1.31 -0.61 -6.83
C VAL A 44 0.82 -0.64 -5.38
N MET A 45 -0.36 -0.10 -5.10
CA MET A 45 -0.97 -0.17 -3.77
C MET A 45 -1.10 -1.62 -3.31
N SER A 46 -1.69 -2.50 -4.14
CA SER A 46 -1.86 -3.91 -3.76
C SER A 46 -0.54 -4.65 -3.50
N ALA A 47 0.51 -4.33 -4.27
CA ALA A 47 1.86 -4.86 -4.04
C ALA A 47 2.44 -4.35 -2.73
N ASN A 48 2.31 -3.05 -2.45
CA ASN A 48 2.73 -2.45 -1.18
C ASN A 48 2.02 -3.08 0.02
N GLU A 49 0.70 -3.31 -0.07
CA GLU A 49 -0.04 -3.98 1.01
C GLU A 49 0.48 -5.42 1.22
N ALA A 50 0.75 -6.15 0.12
CA ALA A 50 1.27 -7.52 0.19
C ALA A 50 2.68 -7.56 0.81
N SER A 51 3.57 -6.65 0.41
CA SER A 51 4.90 -6.50 1.01
C SER A 51 4.80 -6.14 2.49
N ALA A 52 3.87 -5.27 2.87
CA ALA A 52 3.66 -4.90 4.27
C ALA A 52 3.19 -6.09 5.12
N LEU A 53 2.31 -6.92 4.57
CA LEU A 53 1.85 -8.14 5.22
C LEU A 53 2.99 -9.16 5.40
N ALA A 54 3.78 -9.39 4.36
CA ALA A 54 4.95 -10.27 4.45
C ALA A 54 5.97 -9.76 5.49
N ALA A 55 6.17 -8.44 5.55
CA ALA A 55 7.03 -7.83 6.57
C ALA A 55 6.46 -8.02 7.98
N LEU A 56 5.15 -7.87 8.19
CA LEU A 56 4.50 -8.13 9.48
C LEU A 56 4.62 -9.60 9.91
N GLU A 57 4.44 -10.54 8.99
CA GLU A 57 4.60 -11.97 9.26
C GLU A 57 6.05 -12.31 9.64
N ASN A 58 7.02 -11.72 8.94
CA ASN A 58 8.43 -11.88 9.29
C ASN A 58 8.75 -11.27 10.66
N ILE A 59 8.27 -10.06 10.95
CA ILE A 59 8.43 -9.43 12.27
C ILE A 59 7.82 -10.33 13.35
N GLN A 60 6.59 -10.81 13.16
CA GLN A 60 5.93 -11.70 14.11
C GLN A 60 6.74 -12.98 14.39
N ALA A 61 7.29 -13.62 13.35
CA ALA A 61 8.11 -14.81 13.50
C ALA A 61 9.40 -14.54 14.28
N GLN A 62 10.02 -13.38 14.06
CA GLN A 62 11.26 -13.00 14.74
C GLN A 62 11.02 -12.57 16.18
N GLU A 63 9.95 -11.83 16.45
CA GLU A 63 9.52 -11.49 17.81
C GLU A 63 9.26 -12.75 18.65
N GLN A 64 8.68 -13.79 18.05
CA GLN A 64 8.50 -15.08 18.72
C GLN A 64 9.85 -15.75 19.03
N SER A 65 10.79 -15.73 18.09
CA SER A 65 12.15 -16.28 18.31
C SER A 65 12.93 -15.53 19.39
N PHE A 66 12.80 -14.20 19.44
CA PHE A 66 13.39 -13.38 20.50
C PHE A 66 12.77 -13.66 21.87
N LEU A 67 11.44 -13.83 21.93
CA LEU A 67 10.78 -14.22 23.17
C LEU A 67 11.29 -15.58 23.68
N GLU A 68 11.49 -16.55 22.79
CA GLU A 68 12.00 -17.88 23.14
C GLU A 68 13.47 -17.86 23.58
N THR A 69 14.29 -17.00 22.97
CA THR A 69 15.74 -16.94 23.22
C THR A 69 16.09 -16.05 24.42
N GLU A 70 15.48 -14.87 24.52
CA GLU A 70 15.81 -13.84 25.52
C GLU A 70 14.71 -13.63 26.58
N GLY A 71 13.53 -14.23 26.42
CA GLY A 71 12.40 -14.02 27.34
C GLY A 71 11.74 -12.64 27.21
N ARG A 72 12.06 -11.90 26.15
CA ARG A 72 11.54 -10.55 25.85
C ARG A 72 11.34 -10.35 24.35
N TYR A 73 10.49 -9.41 23.99
CA TYR A 73 10.33 -8.95 22.61
C TYR A 73 11.43 -7.97 22.21
N ALA A 74 11.77 -7.96 20.92
CA ALA A 74 12.80 -7.11 20.35
C ALA A 74 12.27 -5.71 20.05
N THR A 75 13.18 -4.75 19.91
CA THR A 75 12.87 -3.42 19.37
C THR A 75 13.32 -3.33 17.92
N PHE A 76 12.82 -2.35 17.16
CA PHE A 76 13.23 -2.21 15.75
C PHE A 76 14.75 -2.08 15.54
N PRO A 77 15.51 -1.36 16.37
CA PRO A 77 16.97 -1.36 16.27
C PRO A 77 17.57 -2.76 16.42
N GLN A 78 17.06 -3.57 17.35
CA GLN A 78 17.54 -4.95 17.56
C GLN A 78 17.18 -5.87 16.39
N LEU A 79 15.97 -5.71 15.81
CA LEU A 79 15.58 -6.43 14.61
C LEU A 79 16.42 -6.01 13.38
N ALA A 80 16.79 -4.74 13.28
CA ALA A 80 17.67 -4.25 12.23
C ALA A 80 19.12 -4.76 12.40
N GLU A 81 19.64 -4.77 13.63
CA GLU A 81 20.95 -5.36 13.96
C GLU A 81 20.98 -6.88 13.69
N ALA A 82 19.88 -7.58 13.96
CA ALA A 82 19.71 -9.00 13.63
C ALA A 82 19.58 -9.27 12.12
N GLY A 83 19.55 -8.24 11.28
CA GLY A 83 19.44 -8.36 9.82
C GLY A 83 18.04 -8.77 9.34
N VAL A 84 17.04 -8.81 10.23
CA VAL A 84 15.64 -9.11 9.90
C VAL A 84 15.04 -7.99 9.06
N ILE A 85 15.45 -6.76 9.32
CA ILE A 85 14.92 -5.56 8.70
C ILE A 85 16.06 -4.79 8.03
N GLN A 86 15.97 -4.59 6.72
CA GLN A 86 16.97 -3.85 5.93
C GLN A 86 16.49 -2.46 5.48
N ALA A 87 15.30 -2.03 5.93
CA ALA A 87 14.74 -0.75 5.55
C ALA A 87 15.21 0.38 6.47
N PRO A 88 15.26 1.64 5.97
CA PRO A 88 15.74 2.77 6.73
C PRO A 88 14.82 3.02 7.94
N LEU A 89 15.42 2.98 9.13
CA LEU A 89 14.77 3.40 10.36
C LEU A 89 14.66 4.93 10.35
N SER A 90 13.43 5.45 10.38
CA SER A 90 13.16 6.87 10.58
C SER A 90 12.75 7.08 12.03
N GLY A 91 13.73 7.14 12.94
CA GLY A 91 13.50 7.09 14.38
C GLY A 91 13.06 5.70 14.82
N ASP A 92 11.95 5.61 15.57
CA ASP A 92 11.37 4.36 16.06
C ASP A 92 10.38 3.71 15.07
N ALA A 93 10.37 4.16 13.81
CA ALA A 93 9.48 3.64 12.78
C ALA A 93 10.29 3.14 11.57
N LEU A 94 9.96 1.94 11.11
CA LEU A 94 10.47 1.40 9.86
C LEU A 94 9.63 1.93 8.70
N VAL A 95 10.23 2.34 7.59
CA VAL A 95 9.50 2.68 6.37
C VAL A 95 9.95 1.77 5.24
N SER A 96 9.04 0.92 4.74
CA SER A 96 9.30 0.00 3.62
C SER A 96 8.09 -0.04 2.69
N ASP A 97 8.33 -0.09 1.37
CA ASP A 97 7.30 -0.34 0.35
C ASP A 97 6.04 0.53 0.49
N GLY A 98 6.21 1.81 0.83
CA GLY A 98 5.08 2.74 1.01
C GLY A 98 4.28 2.57 2.30
N TYR A 99 4.75 1.73 3.22
CA TYR A 99 4.18 1.53 4.56
C TYR A 99 5.16 1.98 5.65
N ARG A 100 4.61 2.52 6.73
CA ARG A 100 5.30 2.88 7.96
C ARG A 100 4.90 1.88 9.05
N PHE A 101 5.88 1.21 9.61
CA PHE A 101 5.70 0.27 10.71
C PHE A 101 6.09 0.95 12.02
N THR A 102 5.24 0.83 13.03
CA THR A 102 5.46 1.36 14.37
C THR A 102 5.34 0.20 15.36
N LEU A 103 6.44 -0.15 16.02
CA LEU A 103 6.51 -1.22 17.01
C LEU A 103 6.47 -0.59 18.40
N LYS A 104 5.64 -1.15 19.27
CA LYS A 104 5.60 -0.81 20.69
C LYS A 104 5.79 -2.09 21.48
N VAL A 105 6.83 -2.13 22.29
CA VAL A 105 7.14 -3.25 23.18
C VAL A 105 6.91 -2.83 24.61
N THR A 106 6.11 -3.63 25.32
CA THR A 106 5.89 -3.48 26.75
C THR A 106 6.71 -4.57 27.46
N PRO A 107 7.69 -4.20 28.30
CA PRO A 107 8.49 -5.17 29.03
C PRO A 107 7.63 -5.93 30.03
N LYS A 108 8.09 -7.13 30.41
CA LYS A 108 7.48 -7.94 31.46
C LYS A 108 7.42 -7.15 32.77
N THR A 109 6.28 -7.21 33.44
CA THR A 109 6.09 -6.71 34.81
C THR A 109 5.70 -7.86 35.74
N ASP A 110 5.66 -7.63 37.05
CA ASP A 110 5.22 -8.65 38.02
C ASP A 110 3.77 -9.11 37.79
N ALA A 111 2.96 -8.30 37.11
CA ALA A 111 1.54 -8.57 36.86
C ALA A 111 1.23 -9.08 35.45
N GLN A 112 2.09 -8.83 34.45
CA GLN A 112 1.86 -9.18 33.04
C GLN A 112 3.16 -9.64 32.36
N GLY A 113 3.02 -10.65 31.49
CA GLY A 113 4.08 -11.07 30.57
C GLY A 113 4.53 -9.93 29.65
N PRO A 114 5.69 -10.07 28.98
CA PRO A 114 6.06 -9.10 27.96
C PRO A 114 4.98 -9.07 26.87
N THR A 115 4.71 -7.91 26.28
CA THR A 115 3.77 -7.79 25.15
C THR A 115 4.37 -6.91 24.06
N TYR A 116 3.92 -7.10 22.83
CA TYR A 116 4.28 -6.21 21.73
C TYR A 116 3.06 -5.91 20.86
N SER A 117 3.15 -4.81 20.12
CA SER A 117 2.19 -4.45 19.08
C SER A 117 2.91 -3.77 17.93
N VAL A 118 2.51 -4.07 16.70
CA VAL A 118 3.00 -3.43 15.50
C VAL A 118 1.84 -2.90 14.69
N ASN A 119 1.92 -1.63 14.34
CA ASN A 119 1.04 -0.97 13.39
C ASN A 119 1.76 -0.82 12.05
N ALA A 120 1.14 -1.21 10.95
CA ALA A 120 1.61 -0.88 9.60
C ALA A 120 0.59 0.04 8.93
N ASP A 121 0.97 1.30 8.76
CA ASP A 121 0.13 2.36 8.21
C ASP A 121 0.68 2.80 6.85
N PRO A 122 -0.16 3.05 5.83
CA PRO A 122 0.30 3.60 4.57
C PRO A 122 0.94 4.98 4.82
N VAL A 123 2.12 5.21 4.25
CA VAL A 123 2.84 6.50 4.32
C VAL A 123 1.97 7.64 3.77
N ARG A 124 1.15 7.35 2.76
CA ARG A 124 0.13 8.27 2.24
C ARG A 124 -1.22 7.54 2.23
N GLY A 125 -2.06 7.84 3.22
CA GLY A 125 -3.42 7.30 3.35
C GLY A 125 -4.44 8.17 2.61
N GLY A 126 -4.68 7.89 1.33
CA GLY A 126 -5.79 8.48 0.57
C GLY A 126 -5.38 9.36 -0.64
N GLY A 127 -6.35 9.56 -1.53
CA GLY A 127 -6.16 10.31 -2.77
C GLY A 127 -5.52 9.50 -3.90
N ARG A 128 -5.16 10.18 -4.99
CA ARG A 128 -4.55 9.57 -6.19
C ARG A 128 -3.16 8.97 -5.92
N ASP A 129 -2.46 9.48 -4.91
CA ASP A 129 -1.07 9.11 -4.57
C ASP A 129 -0.99 8.25 -3.30
N ALA A 130 -2.08 7.54 -2.96
CA ALA A 130 -2.10 6.68 -1.79
C ALA A 130 -1.08 5.54 -1.97
N THR A 131 -0.31 5.24 -0.93
CA THR A 131 0.65 4.12 -0.96
C THR A 131 0.01 2.80 -0.55
N GLY A 132 -1.15 2.86 0.09
CA GLY A 132 -1.98 1.73 0.49
C GLY A 132 -3.35 2.22 0.95
N ARG A 133 -4.32 1.31 1.06
CA ARG A 133 -5.68 1.62 1.54
C ARG A 133 -5.92 1.12 2.95
N ARG A 134 -5.33 -0.01 3.29
CA ARG A 134 -5.54 -0.68 4.58
C ARG A 134 -4.39 -0.39 5.53
N HIS A 135 -4.75 -0.12 6.77
CA HIS A 135 -3.91 -0.13 7.94
C HIS A 135 -3.94 -1.53 8.54
N PHE A 136 -2.79 -2.02 9.01
CA PHE A 136 -2.66 -3.35 9.60
C PHE A 136 -2.15 -3.28 11.03
N PHE A 137 -2.52 -4.27 11.84
CA PHE A 137 -2.11 -4.38 13.23
C PHE A 137 -1.86 -5.83 13.61
N ILE A 138 -0.75 -6.09 14.29
CA ILE A 138 -0.43 -7.36 14.94
C ILE A 138 -0.04 -7.10 16.39
N SER A 139 -0.25 -8.07 17.27
CA SER A 139 0.19 -8.02 18.66
C SER A 139 0.31 -9.42 19.23
N SER A 140 1.12 -9.59 20.27
CA SER A 140 1.15 -10.81 21.09
C SER A 140 -0.20 -11.19 21.68
N GLU A 141 -1.12 -10.23 21.85
CA GLU A 141 -2.42 -10.45 22.49
C GLU A 141 -3.52 -10.88 21.51
N VAL A 142 -3.31 -10.72 20.20
CA VAL A 142 -4.31 -11.07 19.18
C VAL A 142 -3.75 -12.09 18.19
N SER A 143 -4.52 -13.13 17.93
CA SER A 143 -4.22 -14.05 16.83
C SER A 143 -4.53 -13.40 15.48
N GLY A 144 -3.55 -13.45 14.57
CA GLY A 144 -3.65 -12.98 13.19
C GLY A 144 -3.54 -11.47 13.01
N VAL A 145 -3.51 -11.05 11.74
CA VAL A 145 -3.43 -9.65 11.35
C VAL A 145 -4.81 -9.00 11.45
N ARG A 146 -4.93 -7.87 12.16
CA ARG A 146 -6.10 -6.99 12.16
C ARG A 146 -5.95 -5.93 11.08
N TYR A 147 -7.07 -5.48 10.52
CA TYR A 147 -7.03 -4.43 9.52
C TYR A 147 -8.14 -3.39 9.68
N ASN A 148 -7.88 -2.19 9.19
CA ASN A 148 -8.81 -1.07 9.15
C ASN A 148 -8.55 -0.23 7.88
N GLU A 149 -9.56 0.38 7.28
CA GLU A 149 -9.43 1.19 6.05
C GLU A 149 -9.39 2.69 6.31
N GLU A 150 -9.80 3.15 7.49
CA GLU A 150 -10.01 4.58 7.77
C GLU A 150 -9.00 5.17 8.75
N ARG A 151 -8.53 4.34 9.69
CA ARG A 151 -7.64 4.75 10.78
C ARG A 151 -6.61 3.66 11.06
N PRO A 152 -5.51 3.98 11.77
CA PRO A 152 -4.60 2.97 12.29
C PRO A 152 -5.36 1.83 12.96
N ALA A 153 -5.02 0.60 12.56
CA ALA A 153 -5.69 -0.59 13.04
C ALA A 153 -5.35 -0.86 14.51
N THR A 154 -6.28 -1.46 15.25
CA THR A 154 -6.11 -1.84 16.66
C THR A 154 -6.50 -3.30 16.89
N ALA A 155 -6.23 -3.80 18.09
CA ALA A 155 -6.62 -5.15 18.52
C ALA A 155 -8.13 -5.42 18.41
N ALA A 156 -8.96 -4.37 18.52
CA ALA A 156 -10.41 -4.46 18.42
C ALA A 156 -10.94 -4.48 16.97
N ASP A 157 -10.09 -4.19 15.99
CA ASP A 157 -10.50 -4.15 14.59
C ASP A 157 -10.65 -5.56 14.00
N LYS A 158 -11.26 -5.60 12.81
CA LYS A 158 -11.64 -6.85 12.15
C LYS A 158 -10.40 -7.71 11.89
N PRO A 159 -10.44 -9.01 12.22
CA PRO A 159 -9.39 -9.91 11.78
C PRO A 159 -9.43 -9.99 10.26
N ARG A 160 -8.25 -9.99 9.65
CA ARG A 160 -8.13 -10.38 8.26
C ARG A 160 -8.47 -11.86 8.20
N GLN A 161 -9.44 -12.22 7.36
CA GLN A 161 -9.69 -13.65 7.10
C GLN A 161 -8.41 -14.22 6.50
N ASN A 162 -7.81 -15.20 7.18
CA ASN A 162 -6.70 -15.96 6.65
C ASN A 162 -7.17 -16.55 5.32
N VAL A 163 -6.48 -16.26 4.23
CA VAL A 163 -6.71 -16.93 2.95
C VAL A 163 -6.09 -18.32 3.05
N GLN A 164 -6.63 -19.15 3.94
CA GLN A 164 -6.35 -20.58 4.05
C GLN A 164 -7.64 -21.32 3.65
N GLU A 165 -8.03 -21.16 2.40
CA GLU A 165 -8.89 -22.11 1.71
C GLU A 165 -8.35 -22.23 0.28
N TYR A 166 -7.47 -23.20 0.06
CA TYR A 166 -7.48 -24.14 -1.07
C TYR A 166 -6.44 -25.24 -0.88
#